data_AF-A0A1J5EV81-F1
#
_entry.id   AF-A0A1J5EV81-F1
#
_cell.length_a   1.000
_cell.length_b   1.000
_cell.length_c   1.000
_cell.angle_alpha   90.00
_cell.angle_beta   90.00
_cell.angle_gamma   90.00
#
_symmetry.space_group_name_H-M   'P 1'
#
loop_
_entity.id
_entity.type
_entity.pdbx_description
1 polymer ?
#
loop_
_entity_poly.entity_id
_entity_poly.type
_entity_poly.pdbx_seq_one_letter_code
_entity_poly.pdbx_strand_id
1 'polypeptide(L)'
;MLEIFIPTEIPDILLLHRVDSGFLALLQDNFVVTIRPFETRFFRGFHITSKDLTQDIVTLCNGTFGSEYFIDYDWENTHIMTLGKRFFQPDSIGQELQSITSDFDSIVRTLNSDTLLTNSKKEESIQKIQHSFFLLSGVIFNLTELLRKTREHVLELEVLSRDASQKSEYQGQSALLMEPLKTKEIELTSSIVLLEQKIAMFIDVTKFLIKG
;
A
#
# COMPACT_ATOMS: atom_id res chain seq x y z
N MET A 1 -16.83 -3.15 1.52
CA MET A 1 -16.05 -3.49 2.75
C MET A 1 -15.07 -2.35 3.01
N LEU A 2 -14.70 -2.01 4.26
CA LEU A 2 -13.71 -0.96 4.52
C LEU A 2 -12.33 -1.59 4.70
N GLU A 3 -11.35 -1.11 3.94
CA GLU A 3 -9.95 -1.53 4.04
C GLU A 3 -9.06 -0.29 4.17
N ILE A 4 -8.29 -0.22 5.26
CA ILE A 4 -7.41 0.90 5.58
C ILE A 4 -5.99 0.36 5.76
N PHE A 5 -5.03 1.02 5.12
CA PHE A 5 -3.60 0.79 5.36
C PHE A 5 -2.96 1.99 6.02
N ILE A 6 -2.36 1.75 7.18
CA ILE A 6 -1.59 2.74 7.94
C ILE A 6 -0.11 2.35 7.83
N PRO A 7 0.70 3.04 7.02
CA PRO A 7 2.13 2.82 7.02
C PRO A 7 2.73 3.31 8.33
N THR A 8 3.65 2.56 8.93
CA THR A 8 4.25 2.93 10.22
C THR A 8 5.69 3.35 10.05
N GLU A 9 6.50 2.54 9.38
CA GLU A 9 7.93 2.80 9.28
C GLU A 9 8.56 2.15 8.06
N ILE A 10 9.73 2.70 7.75
CA ILE A 10 10.77 2.08 6.95
C ILE A 10 11.82 1.58 7.94
N PRO A 11 12.00 0.26 8.11
CA PRO A 11 12.88 -0.29 9.13
C PRO A 11 14.29 0.33 9.07
N ASP A 12 14.78 0.76 10.22
CA ASP A 12 16.12 1.35 10.42
C ASP A 12 16.40 2.66 9.66
N ILE A 13 15.38 3.29 9.09
CA ILE A 13 15.53 4.49 8.26
C ILE A 13 14.63 5.63 8.74
N LEU A 14 13.33 5.38 8.81
CA LEU A 14 12.35 6.46 8.98
C LEU A 14 11.07 5.96 9.62
N LEU A 15 10.65 6.63 10.69
CA LEU A 15 9.30 6.51 11.22
C LEU A 15 8.35 7.42 10.42
N LEU A 16 7.31 6.85 9.83
CA LEU A 16 6.25 7.57 9.12
C LEU A 16 5.12 7.93 10.09
N HIS A 17 4.57 6.93 10.78
CA HIS A 17 3.56 7.11 11.81
C HIS A 17 3.86 6.28 13.04
N ARG A 18 3.66 6.88 14.20
CA ARG A 18 3.66 6.16 15.48
C ARG A 18 2.25 5.64 15.73
N VAL A 19 2.08 4.33 15.65
CA VAL A 19 0.83 3.67 16.06
C VAL A 19 1.03 3.14 17.47
N ASP A 20 0.31 3.72 18.43
CA ASP A 20 0.32 3.22 19.79
C ASP A 20 -0.62 2.01 19.95
N SER A 21 -0.33 1.16 20.92
CA SER A 21 -1.14 -0.03 21.21
C SER A 21 -2.54 0.30 21.75
N GLY A 22 -2.72 1.50 22.33
CA GLY A 22 -4.01 1.97 22.82
C GLY A 22 -4.97 2.29 21.69
N PHE A 23 -4.49 2.86 20.57
CA PHE A 23 -5.28 3.09 19.36
C PHE A 23 -5.77 1.78 18.75
N LEU A 24 -4.89 0.77 18.62
CA LEU A 24 -5.28 -0.53 18.09
C LEU A 24 -6.30 -1.23 19.00
N ALA A 25 -6.11 -1.18 20.32
CA ALA A 25 -7.06 -1.70 21.29
C ALA A 25 -8.42 -0.98 21.19
N LEU A 26 -8.41 0.36 21.13
CA LEU A 26 -9.61 1.16 20.96
C LEU A 26 -10.40 0.74 19.71
N LEU A 27 -9.73 0.49 18.58
CA LEU A 27 -10.38 0.03 17.37
C LEU A 27 -11.03 -1.36 17.56
N GLN A 28 -10.32 -2.30 18.17
CA GLN A 28 -10.83 -3.66 18.39
C GLN A 28 -11.96 -3.73 19.43
N ASP A 29 -11.93 -2.86 20.44
CA ASP A 29 -12.93 -2.81 21.51
C ASP A 29 -14.24 -2.17 21.05
N ASN A 30 -14.19 -1.27 20.06
CA ASN A 30 -15.35 -0.47 19.64
C ASN A 30 -15.90 -0.84 18.26
N PHE A 31 -15.16 -1.60 17.45
CA PHE A 31 -15.57 -1.96 16.09
C PHE A 31 -15.28 -3.42 15.74
N VAL A 32 -16.06 -3.97 14.81
CA VAL A 32 -15.83 -5.30 14.24
C VAL A 32 -14.73 -5.21 13.18
N VAL A 33 -13.49 -5.06 13.63
CA VAL A 33 -12.30 -4.92 12.78
C VAL A 33 -11.37 -6.11 12.89
N THR A 34 -10.75 -6.47 11.77
CA THR A 34 -9.57 -7.33 11.74
C THR A 34 -8.35 -6.45 11.48
N ILE A 35 -7.35 -6.53 12.35
CA ILE A 35 -6.11 -5.79 12.20
C ILE A 35 -5.01 -6.81 11.93
N ARG A 36 -4.32 -6.65 10.79
CA ARG A 36 -3.20 -7.50 10.39
C ARG A 36 -1.93 -6.65 10.24
N PRO A 37 -0.77 -7.11 10.73
CA PRO A 37 0.48 -6.46 10.38
C PRO A 37 0.72 -6.61 8.88
N PHE A 38 1.18 -5.55 8.25
CA PHE A 38 1.67 -5.55 6.89
C PHE A 38 3.18 -5.32 6.92
N GLU A 39 3.94 -6.29 6.42
CA GLU A 39 5.40 -6.24 6.44
C GLU A 39 5.96 -6.64 5.08
N THR A 40 6.84 -5.79 4.59
CA THR A 40 7.72 -6.07 3.46
C THR A 40 9.15 -5.81 3.91
N ARG A 41 10.13 -6.09 3.03
CA ARG A 41 11.53 -5.74 3.31
C ARG A 41 11.79 -4.23 3.42
N PHE A 42 10.85 -3.38 3.01
CA PHE A 42 11.02 -1.92 3.00
C PHE A 42 10.03 -1.16 3.86
N PHE A 43 8.81 -1.65 3.98
CA PHE A 43 7.73 -0.96 4.68
C PHE A 43 7.08 -1.88 5.70
N ARG A 44 6.73 -1.28 6.83
CA ARG A 44 5.85 -1.85 7.83
C ARG A 44 4.60 -1.00 7.97
N GLY A 45 3.53 -1.61 8.44
CA GLY A 45 2.27 -0.93 8.71
C GLY A 45 1.21 -1.86 9.25
N PHE A 46 -0.01 -1.35 9.32
CA PHE A 46 -1.19 -2.11 9.71
C PHE A 46 -2.25 -2.04 8.61
N HIS A 47 -2.80 -3.20 8.28
CA HIS A 47 -3.98 -3.33 7.44
C HIS A 47 -5.18 -3.60 8.34
N ILE A 48 -6.11 -2.65 8.35
CA ILE A 48 -7.36 -2.73 9.09
C ILE A 48 -8.46 -3.05 8.09
N THR A 49 -9.19 -4.12 8.32
CA THR A 49 -10.37 -4.48 7.54
C THR A 49 -11.61 -4.47 8.42
N SER A 50 -12.71 -3.91 7.92
CA SER A 50 -14.01 -3.92 8.58
C SER A 50 -15.09 -4.35 7.59
N LYS A 51 -15.94 -5.27 8.02
CA LYS A 51 -17.16 -5.62 7.27
C LYS A 51 -18.23 -4.52 7.41
N ASP A 52 -18.23 -3.85 8.56
CA ASP A 52 -19.17 -2.77 8.85
C ASP A 52 -18.56 -1.44 8.40
N LEU A 53 -19.25 -0.77 7.49
CA LEU A 53 -18.85 0.54 6.96
C LEU A 53 -19.16 1.63 7.99
N THR A 54 -18.19 1.98 8.84
CA THR A 54 -18.36 3.06 9.81
C THR A 54 -17.52 4.28 9.43
N GLN A 55 -18.20 5.41 9.21
CA GLN A 55 -17.56 6.74 9.10
C GLN A 55 -16.71 7.06 10.35
N ASP A 56 -17.02 6.42 11.48
CA ASP A 56 -16.33 6.59 12.74
C ASP A 56 -14.89 6.05 12.71
N ILE A 57 -14.63 4.91 12.08
CA ILE A 57 -13.25 4.39 11.93
C ILE A 57 -12.42 5.39 11.11
N VAL A 58 -12.97 5.90 10.01
CA VAL A 58 -12.30 6.91 9.15
C VAL A 58 -12.04 8.19 9.95
N THR A 59 -13.00 8.63 10.77
CA THR A 59 -12.86 9.82 11.61
C THR A 59 -11.78 9.63 12.68
N LEU A 60 -11.72 8.45 13.32
CA LEU A 60 -10.67 8.11 14.29
C LEU A 60 -9.28 8.06 13.65
N CYS A 61 -9.17 7.43 12.48
CA CYS A 61 -7.92 7.42 11.72
C CYS A 61 -7.49 8.83 11.34
N ASN A 62 -8.41 9.69 10.87
CA ASN A 62 -8.11 11.10 10.60
C ASN A 62 -7.67 11.88 11.84
N GLY A 63 -8.31 11.65 12.99
CA GLY A 63 -7.92 12.29 14.23
C GLY A 63 -6.51 11.88 14.70
N THR A 64 -6.10 10.66 14.38
CA THR A 64 -4.83 10.07 14.85
C THR A 64 -3.67 10.31 13.88
N PHE A 65 -3.92 10.14 12.58
CA PHE A 65 -2.89 10.17 11.54
C PHE A 65 -3.08 11.31 10.55
N GLY A 66 -4.04 12.21 10.77
CA GLY A 66 -4.48 13.12 9.71
C GLY A 66 -4.98 12.34 8.50
N SER A 67 -4.87 12.92 7.30
CA SER A 67 -5.20 12.21 6.05
C SER A 67 -4.02 11.37 5.50
N GLU A 68 -3.03 11.07 6.35
CA GLU A 68 -1.82 10.32 6.02
C GLU A 68 -2.00 8.81 6.27
N TYR A 69 -3.06 8.25 5.71
CA TYR A 69 -3.26 6.80 5.60
C TYR A 69 -3.99 6.50 4.30
N PHE A 70 -3.99 5.24 3.88
CA PHE A 70 -4.57 4.81 2.62
C PHE A 70 -5.87 4.07 2.83
N ILE A 71 -6.80 4.25 1.89
CA ILE A 71 -8.06 3.50 1.83
C ILE A 71 -8.09 2.77 0.48
N ASP A 72 -8.30 1.44 0.50
CA ASP A 72 -8.46 0.60 -0.70
C ASP A 72 -9.93 0.70 -1.19
N TYR A 73 -10.15 0.94 -2.49
CA TYR A 73 -11.49 1.11 -3.06
C TYR A 73 -12.21 -0.23 -3.19
N ASP A 74 -13.03 -0.55 -2.20
CA ASP A 74 -14.22 -1.40 -2.37
C ASP A 74 -15.48 -0.58 -2.07
N TRP A 75 -15.63 0.52 -2.82
CA TRP A 75 -16.70 1.48 -2.60
C TRP A 75 -17.80 1.38 -3.65
N GLU A 76 -18.87 0.69 -3.29
CA GLU A 76 -20.18 0.90 -3.91
C GLU A 76 -20.62 2.36 -3.65
N ASN A 77 -20.22 3.27 -4.53
CA ASN A 77 -20.81 4.59 -4.82
C ASN A 77 -21.17 5.54 -3.65
N THR A 78 -20.69 5.35 -2.43
CA THR A 78 -21.05 6.22 -1.29
C THR A 78 -19.95 7.25 -1.01
N HIS A 79 -20.29 8.52 -1.18
CA HIS A 79 -19.43 9.66 -0.83
C HIS A 79 -19.29 9.76 0.70
N ILE A 80 -18.19 9.27 1.27
CA ILE A 80 -17.71 9.80 2.56
C ILE A 80 -16.89 11.06 2.27
N MET A 81 -17.26 12.20 2.86
CA MET A 81 -16.59 13.50 2.64
C MET A 81 -15.23 13.64 3.34
N THR A 82 -14.85 12.71 4.21
CA THR A 82 -13.73 12.83 5.15
C THR A 82 -12.57 11.87 4.84
N LEU A 83 -12.26 11.61 3.58
CA LEU A 83 -11.38 10.48 3.27
C LEU A 83 -9.89 10.79 3.33
N GLY A 84 -9.15 9.82 3.88
CA GLY A 84 -7.69 9.73 3.72
C GLY A 84 -7.29 9.58 2.25
N LYS A 85 -6.00 9.38 1.98
CA LYS A 85 -5.50 9.28 0.61
C LYS A 85 -6.06 8.02 -0.05
N ARG A 86 -7.05 8.20 -0.92
CA ARG A 86 -7.66 7.10 -1.65
C ARG A 86 -6.63 6.56 -2.63
N PHE A 87 -6.29 5.29 -2.47
CA PHE A 87 -5.53 4.58 -3.49
C PHE A 87 -6.52 3.72 -4.26
N PHE A 88 -6.27 3.48 -5.56
CA PHE A 88 -7.05 2.58 -6.43
C PHE A 88 -8.12 3.23 -7.33
N GLN A 89 -7.76 4.25 -8.13
CA GLN A 89 -8.30 4.23 -9.49
C GLN A 89 -7.31 3.39 -10.33
N PRO A 90 -7.72 2.27 -10.94
CA PRO A 90 -6.83 1.44 -11.76
C PRO A 90 -6.05 2.25 -12.82
N ASP A 91 -6.64 3.36 -13.27
CA ASP A 91 -6.05 4.28 -14.25
C ASP A 91 -4.96 5.21 -13.65
N SER A 92 -4.87 5.34 -12.32
CA SER A 92 -3.95 6.26 -11.63
C SER A 92 -2.62 5.64 -11.23
N ILE A 93 -2.50 4.31 -11.11
CA ILE A 93 -1.28 3.63 -10.63
C ILE A 93 -0.05 4.00 -11.47
N GLY A 94 -0.19 4.01 -12.80
CA GLY A 94 0.90 4.36 -13.70
C GLY A 94 1.34 5.82 -13.53
N GLN A 95 0.38 6.74 -13.34
CA GLN A 95 0.66 8.17 -13.14
C GLN A 95 1.28 8.44 -11.77
N GLU A 96 0.79 7.78 -10.71
CA GLU A 96 1.34 7.90 -9.37
C GLU A 96 2.78 7.37 -9.31
N LEU A 97 3.05 6.22 -9.93
CA LEU A 97 4.40 5.69 -10.07
C LEU A 97 5.34 6.65 -10.83
N GLN A 98 4.84 7.30 -11.89
CA GLN A 98 5.61 8.30 -12.63
C GLN A 98 5.89 9.55 -11.78
N SER A 99 4.90 10.05 -11.05
CA SER A 99 5.07 11.19 -10.13
C SER A 99 6.10 10.89 -9.06
N ILE A 100 5.99 9.73 -8.40
CA ILE A 100 6.96 9.26 -7.40
C ILE A 100 8.37 9.14 -8.00
N THR A 101 8.47 8.61 -9.22
CA THR A 101 9.77 8.49 -9.92
C THR A 101 10.36 9.86 -10.24
N SER A 102 9.54 10.83 -10.65
CA SER A 102 9.99 12.20 -10.91
C SER A 102 10.46 12.91 -9.64
N ASP A 103 9.74 12.73 -8.53
CA ASP A 103 10.12 13.27 -7.23
C ASP A 103 11.45 12.65 -6.76
N PHE A 104 11.60 11.34 -6.93
CA PHE A 104 12.84 10.62 -6.67
C PHE A 104 14.01 11.20 -7.47
N ASP A 105 13.87 11.34 -8.79
CA ASP A 105 14.90 11.88 -9.65
C ASP A 105 15.27 13.33 -9.29
N SER A 106 14.28 14.14 -8.90
CA SER A 106 14.49 15.53 -8.45
C SER A 106 15.30 15.58 -7.15
N ILE A 107 14.97 14.72 -6.18
CA ILE A 107 15.73 14.57 -4.94
C ILE A 107 17.17 14.19 -5.30
N VAL A 108 17.39 13.10 -6.04
CA VAL A 108 18.72 12.63 -6.43
C VAL A 108 19.55 13.72 -7.12
N ARG A 109 18.97 14.48 -8.06
CA ARG A 109 19.66 15.59 -8.75
C ARG A 109 20.06 16.70 -7.80
N THR A 110 19.19 17.06 -6.86
CA THR A 110 19.48 18.07 -5.85
C THR A 110 20.66 17.63 -4.98
N LEU A 111 20.71 16.34 -4.62
CA LEU A 111 21.78 15.77 -3.80
C LEU A 111 23.13 15.71 -4.52
N ASN A 112 23.12 15.40 -5.81
CA ASN A 112 24.34 15.33 -6.62
C ASN A 112 24.83 16.71 -7.07
N SER A 113 24.16 17.80 -6.70
CA SER A 113 24.62 19.15 -7.02
C SER A 113 25.74 19.57 -6.07
N ASP A 114 26.81 20.18 -6.58
CA ASP A 114 27.93 20.73 -5.78
C ASP A 114 27.54 21.94 -4.90
N THR A 115 26.24 22.18 -4.72
CA THR A 115 25.70 23.30 -3.96
C THR A 115 25.55 22.95 -2.48
N LEU A 116 26.13 23.77 -1.60
CA LEU A 116 25.91 23.73 -0.16
C LEU A 116 24.41 23.80 0.17
N LEU A 117 23.87 22.74 0.78
CA LEU A 117 22.49 22.68 1.23
C LEU A 117 22.33 23.43 2.56
N THR A 118 21.49 24.47 2.58
CA THR A 118 21.07 25.14 3.82
C THR A 118 20.24 24.21 4.69
N ASN A 119 20.18 24.46 6.00
CA ASN A 119 19.34 23.68 6.92
C ASN A 119 17.86 23.64 6.48
N SER A 120 17.33 24.77 5.97
CA SER A 120 15.97 24.82 5.42
C SER A 120 15.75 23.91 4.22
N LYS A 121 16.73 23.81 3.30
CA LYS A 121 16.65 22.92 2.14
C LYS A 121 16.80 21.45 2.54
N LYS A 122 17.57 21.16 3.59
CA LYS A 122 17.65 19.80 4.16
C LYS A 122 16.30 19.37 4.72
N GLU A 123 15.65 20.24 5.50
CA GLU A 123 14.32 19.96 6.07
C GLU A 123 13.25 19.76 4.98
N GLU A 124 13.22 20.62 3.96
CA GLU A 124 12.32 20.47 2.80
C GLU A 124 12.56 19.14 2.07
N SER A 125 13.83 18.73 1.94
CA SER A 125 14.20 17.47 1.29
C SER A 125 13.78 16.27 2.13
N ILE A 126 13.92 16.33 3.46
CA ILE A 126 13.43 15.28 4.39
C ILE A 126 11.90 15.13 4.27
N GLN A 127 11.16 16.24 4.23
CA GLN A 127 9.71 16.22 4.07
C GLN A 127 9.30 15.60 2.71
N LYS A 128 9.99 15.96 1.63
CA LYS A 128 9.77 15.34 0.31
C LYS A 128 10.06 13.84 0.33
N ILE A 129 11.14 13.43 0.99
CA ILE A 129 11.50 12.02 1.15
C ILE A 129 10.44 11.26 1.94
N GLN A 130 10.00 11.80 3.07
CA GLN A 130 8.90 11.26 3.88
C GLN A 130 7.64 11.08 3.04
N HIS A 131 7.27 12.10 2.27
CA HIS A 131 6.10 12.05 1.40
C HIS A 131 6.22 10.99 0.30
N SER A 132 7.37 10.89 -0.36
CA SER A 132 7.61 9.86 -1.38
C SER A 132 7.55 8.46 -0.79
N PHE A 133 8.08 8.25 0.41
CA PHE A 133 7.99 6.96 1.08
C PHE A 133 6.59 6.61 1.54
N PHE A 134 5.86 7.59 2.08
CA PHE A 134 4.44 7.44 2.38
C PHE A 134 3.70 6.95 1.13
N LEU A 135 3.86 7.63 -0.01
CA LEU A 135 3.27 7.22 -1.29
C LEU A 135 3.67 5.82 -1.75
N LEU A 136 4.97 5.52 -1.74
CA LEU A 136 5.49 4.20 -2.14
C LEU A 136 4.93 3.07 -1.28
N SER A 137 4.76 3.30 0.02
CA SER A 137 4.18 2.31 0.93
C SER A 137 2.75 1.95 0.53
N GLY A 138 1.94 2.94 0.12
CA GLY A 138 0.60 2.72 -0.40
C GLY A 138 0.60 1.91 -1.70
N VAL A 139 1.49 2.23 -2.64
CA VAL A 139 1.60 1.48 -3.91
C VAL A 139 1.98 0.01 -3.65
N ILE A 140 3.01 -0.22 -2.84
CA ILE A 140 3.48 -1.57 -2.46
C ILE A 140 2.36 -2.36 -1.78
N PHE A 141 1.67 -1.73 -0.81
CA PHE A 141 0.56 -2.35 -0.10
C PHE A 141 -0.52 -2.84 -1.07
N ASN A 142 -0.98 -1.96 -1.96
CA ASN A 142 -2.06 -2.29 -2.90
C ASN A 142 -1.67 -3.38 -3.90
N LEU A 143 -0.46 -3.31 -4.47
CA LEU A 143 0.00 -4.37 -5.38
C LEU A 143 0.14 -5.71 -4.66
N THR A 144 0.60 -5.71 -3.40
CA THR A 144 0.75 -6.92 -2.60
C THR A 144 -0.60 -7.52 -2.22
N GLU A 145 -1.57 -6.70 -1.80
CA GLU A 145 -2.92 -7.17 -1.51
C GLU A 145 -3.65 -7.64 -2.77
N LEU A 146 -3.47 -6.97 -3.91
CA LEU A 146 -4.02 -7.42 -5.19
C LEU A 146 -3.42 -8.78 -5.60
N LEU A 147 -2.12 -8.98 -5.43
CA LEU A 147 -1.47 -10.26 -5.66
C LEU A 147 -2.00 -11.34 -4.71
N ARG A 148 -2.20 -11.03 -3.42
CA ARG A 148 -2.79 -11.95 -2.44
C ARG A 148 -4.21 -12.36 -2.84
N LYS A 149 -5.09 -11.39 -3.13
CA LYS A 149 -6.46 -11.62 -3.62
C LYS A 149 -6.46 -12.46 -4.90
N THR A 150 -5.56 -12.16 -5.84
CA THR A 150 -5.40 -12.93 -7.09
C THR A 150 -5.03 -14.39 -6.81
N ARG A 151 -4.08 -14.64 -5.89
CA ARG A 151 -3.69 -16.01 -5.49
C ARG A 151 -4.82 -16.77 -4.80
N GLU A 152 -5.59 -16.09 -3.95
CA GLU A 152 -6.77 -16.68 -3.31
C GLU A 152 -7.80 -17.12 -4.36
N HIS A 153 -8.11 -16.27 -5.34
CA HIS A 153 -9.00 -16.65 -6.43
C HIS A 153 -8.46 -17.81 -7.28
N VAL A 154 -7.14 -17.86 -7.55
CA VAL A 154 -6.52 -19.01 -8.24
C VAL A 154 -6.74 -20.28 -7.44
N LEU A 155 -6.48 -20.27 -6.13
CA LEU A 155 -6.67 -21.44 -5.26
C LEU A 155 -8.14 -21.88 -5.18
N GLU A 156 -9.07 -20.94 -5.06
CA GLU A 156 -10.52 -21.21 -5.05
C GLU A 156 -10.96 -21.90 -6.35
N LEU A 157 -10.53 -21.39 -7.51
CA LEU A 157 -10.80 -22.00 -8.80
C LEU A 157 -10.12 -23.37 -8.97
N GLU A 158 -8.92 -23.56 -8.40
CA GLU A 158 -8.25 -24.87 -8.41
C GLU A 158 -9.02 -25.91 -7.60
N VAL A 159 -9.64 -25.51 -6.49
CA VAL A 159 -10.51 -26.38 -5.70
C VAL A 159 -11.80 -26.70 -6.46
N LEU A 160 -12.46 -25.68 -7.01
CA LEU A 160 -13.72 -25.84 -7.76
C LEU A 160 -13.57 -26.73 -9.00
N SER A 161 -12.45 -26.59 -9.72
CA SER A 161 -12.17 -27.42 -10.90
C SER A 161 -11.89 -28.89 -10.58
N ARG A 162 -11.47 -29.21 -9.34
CA ARG A 162 -11.17 -30.58 -8.88
C ARG A 162 -12.32 -31.26 -8.14
N ASP A 163 -13.34 -30.50 -7.74
CA ASP A 163 -14.52 -31.04 -7.06
C ASP A 163 -15.42 -31.78 -8.06
N ALA A 164 -15.45 -33.11 -7.97
CA ALA A 164 -16.25 -33.99 -8.82
C ALA A 164 -17.76 -33.88 -8.57
N SER A 165 -18.19 -33.18 -7.51
CA SER A 165 -19.61 -32.91 -7.22
C SER A 165 -20.15 -31.67 -7.96
N GLN A 166 -19.29 -30.84 -8.54
CA GLN A 166 -19.66 -29.67 -9.34
C GLN A 166 -20.18 -30.07 -10.73
N LYS A 167 -21.12 -29.30 -11.29
CA LYS A 167 -21.57 -29.52 -12.68
C LYS A 167 -20.40 -29.29 -13.64
N SER A 168 -20.29 -30.09 -14.70
CA SER A 168 -19.17 -29.99 -15.67
C SER A 168 -19.05 -28.60 -16.32
N GLU A 169 -20.14 -27.85 -16.41
CA GLU A 169 -20.16 -26.46 -16.88
C GLU A 169 -19.32 -25.52 -15.99
N TYR A 170 -19.39 -25.67 -14.67
CA TYR A 170 -18.59 -24.87 -13.72
C TYR A 170 -17.11 -25.25 -13.77
N GLN A 171 -16.79 -26.53 -13.99
CA GLN A 171 -15.42 -26.98 -14.19
C GLN A 171 -14.82 -26.38 -15.49
N GLY A 172 -15.61 -26.33 -16.57
CA GLY A 172 -15.22 -25.70 -17.83
C GLY A 172 -14.99 -24.19 -17.71
N GLN A 173 -15.90 -23.47 -17.04
CA GLN A 173 -15.74 -22.02 -16.80
C GLN A 173 -14.56 -21.71 -15.88
N SER A 174 -14.34 -22.53 -14.84
CA SER A 174 -13.18 -22.39 -13.95
C SER A 174 -11.86 -22.55 -14.69
N ALA A 175 -11.77 -23.51 -15.62
CA ALA A 175 -10.56 -23.72 -16.43
C ALA A 175 -10.27 -22.52 -17.36
N LEU A 176 -11.32 -21.89 -17.92
CA LEU A 176 -11.18 -20.72 -18.79
C LEU A 176 -10.70 -19.46 -18.04
N LEU A 177 -11.05 -19.32 -16.76
CA LEU A 177 -10.64 -18.19 -15.91
C LEU A 177 -9.25 -18.40 -15.26
N MET A 178 -8.79 -19.65 -15.19
CA MET A 178 -7.54 -20.02 -14.53
C MET A 178 -6.30 -19.41 -15.20
N GLU A 179 -6.14 -19.61 -16.51
CA GLU A 179 -4.95 -19.16 -17.25
C GLU A 179 -4.77 -17.63 -17.26
N PRO A 180 -5.84 -16.82 -17.46
CA PRO A 180 -5.74 -15.37 -17.31
C PRO A 180 -5.31 -14.92 -15.90
N LEU A 181 -5.84 -15.57 -14.85
CA LEU A 181 -5.49 -15.22 -13.47
C LEU A 181 -4.05 -15.59 -13.11
N LYS A 182 -3.57 -16.75 -13.55
CA LYS A 182 -2.16 -17.16 -13.40
C LYS A 182 -1.21 -16.21 -14.13
N THR A 183 -1.60 -15.79 -15.34
CA THR A 183 -0.85 -14.77 -16.08
C THR A 183 -0.80 -13.46 -15.30
N LYS A 184 -1.94 -13.03 -14.73
CA LYS A 184 -2.00 -11.80 -13.93
C LYS A 184 -1.15 -11.88 -12.67
N GLU A 185 -1.11 -13.04 -12.01
CA GLU A 185 -0.25 -13.29 -10.85
C GLU A 185 1.24 -13.08 -11.19
N ILE A 186 1.70 -13.59 -12.34
CA ILE A 186 3.09 -13.44 -12.81
C ILE A 186 3.40 -11.98 -13.12
N GLU A 187 2.49 -11.26 -13.78
CA GLU A 187 2.63 -9.83 -14.09
C GLU A 187 2.74 -8.98 -12.82
N LEU A 188 1.87 -9.23 -11.83
CA LEU A 188 1.86 -8.53 -10.55
C LEU A 188 3.14 -8.81 -9.78
N THR A 189 3.57 -10.07 -9.71
CA THR A 189 4.82 -10.47 -9.06
C THR A 189 6.01 -9.73 -9.67
N SER A 190 6.10 -9.71 -11.01
CA SER A 190 7.18 -9.02 -11.72
C SER A 190 7.16 -7.50 -11.47
N SER A 191 5.98 -6.91 -11.44
CA SER A 191 5.80 -5.47 -11.18
C SER A 191 6.22 -5.08 -9.76
N ILE A 192 5.87 -5.90 -8.76
CA ILE A 192 6.27 -5.71 -7.37
C ILE A 192 7.79 -5.79 -7.25
N VAL A 193 8.43 -6.80 -7.84
CA VAL A 193 9.89 -6.96 -7.80
C VAL A 193 10.61 -5.74 -8.40
N LEU A 194 10.12 -5.22 -9.54
CA LEU A 194 10.70 -4.03 -10.17
C LEU A 194 10.53 -2.78 -9.30
N LEU A 195 9.36 -2.59 -8.70
CA LEU A 195 9.09 -1.46 -7.80
C LEU A 195 9.99 -1.52 -6.56
N GLU A 196 10.12 -2.71 -5.99
CA GLU A 196 10.99 -2.97 -4.86
C GLU A 196 12.48 -2.65 -5.14
N GLN A 197 12.97 -2.94 -6.35
CA GLN A 197 14.32 -2.53 -6.76
C GLN A 197 14.49 -1.00 -6.76
N LYS A 198 13.48 -0.26 -7.25
CA LYS A 198 13.49 1.20 -7.21
C LYS A 198 13.46 1.75 -5.79
N ILE A 199 12.66 1.13 -4.91
CA ILE A 199 12.60 1.51 -3.48
C ILE A 199 13.96 1.30 -2.81
N ALA A 200 14.63 0.17 -3.08
CA ALA A 200 15.97 -0.09 -2.54
C ALA A 200 16.97 1.01 -2.93
N MET A 201 17.00 1.38 -4.22
CA MET A 201 17.86 2.47 -4.70
C MET A 201 17.55 3.79 -3.98
N PHE A 202 16.27 4.10 -3.77
CA PHE A 202 15.88 5.33 -3.07
C PHE A 202 16.27 5.33 -1.59
N ILE A 203 16.11 4.19 -0.93
CA ILE A 203 16.56 3.99 0.44
C ILE A 203 18.07 4.22 0.56
N ASP A 204 18.86 3.68 -0.36
CA ASP A 204 20.32 3.81 -0.30
C ASP A 204 20.77 5.26 -0.48
N VAL A 205 20.14 6.00 -1.40
CA VAL A 205 20.36 7.44 -1.56
C VAL A 205 19.94 8.20 -0.30
N THR A 206 18.81 7.83 0.32
CA THR A 206 18.29 8.53 1.50
C THR A 206 19.14 8.28 2.75
N LYS A 207 19.65 7.07 2.95
CA LYS A 207 20.51 6.72 4.09
C LYS A 207 21.75 7.60 4.17
N PHE A 208 22.29 8.00 3.02
CA PHE A 208 23.41 8.93 2.94
C PHE A 208 23.07 10.31 3.56
N LEU A 209 21.82 10.75 3.45
CA LEU A 209 21.35 12.05 3.96
C LEU A 209 21.03 12.05 5.44
N ILE A 210 20.44 10.96 5.94
CA ILE A 210 20.01 10.89 7.35
C ILE A 210 21.22 10.72 8.29
N LYS A 211 22.31 10.13 7.78
CA LYS A 211 23.54 9.87 8.56
C LYS A 211 24.64 10.93 8.40
N GLY A 212 24.51 11.87 7.47
CA GLY A 212 25.51 12.92 7.18
C GLY A 212 25.08 14.30 7.67
#